data_AF-A0A3N5Z3Y9-F1
#
_entry.id   AF-A0A3N5Z3Y9-F1
#
_cell.length_a   1.000
_cell.length_b   1.000
_cell.length_c   1.000
_cell.angle_alpha   90.00
_cell.angle_beta   90.00
_cell.angle_gamma   90.00
#
_symmetry.space_group_name_H-M   'P 1'
#
loop_
_entity.id
_entity.type
_entity.pdbx_description
1 polymer ?
#
loop_
_entity_poly.entity_id
_entity_poly.type
_entity_poly.pdbx_seq_one_letter_code
_entity_poly.pdbx_strand_id
1 'polypeptide(L)'
;MIDPQKRSAIYYLHTQGMPIRQIAKNLRVDRKTVHKIILQNGEISSGDAKRSDKIVLDNELVASLHGQCGGYAKRIHEKLEEEHGKKIGYSTLT
;
A
#
# COMPACT_ATOMS: atom_id res chain seq x y z
N MET A 1 -7.84 -0.68 -14.95
CA MET A 1 -6.66 -1.47 -14.56
C MET A 1 -5.93 -1.87 -15.85
N ILE A 2 -4.63 -1.62 -15.99
CA ILE A 2 -3.89 -2.07 -17.19
C ILE A 2 -3.65 -3.56 -17.05
N ASP A 3 -3.99 -4.30 -18.10
CA ASP A 3 -3.78 -5.74 -18.22
C ASP A 3 -2.32 -6.12 -17.91
N PRO A 4 -2.07 -7.12 -17.04
CA PRO A 4 -0.72 -7.54 -16.66
C PRO A 4 0.19 -7.84 -17.84
N GLN A 5 -0.34 -8.51 -18.88
CA GLN A 5 0.45 -8.85 -20.06
C GLN A 5 0.92 -7.61 -20.82
N LYS A 6 0.06 -6.58 -20.90
CA LYS A 6 0.45 -5.29 -21.48
C LYS A 6 1.56 -4.59 -20.70
N ARG A 7 1.62 -4.74 -19.37
CA ARG A 7 2.70 -4.16 -18.56
C ARG A 7 4.03 -4.85 -18.80
N SER A 8 4.04 -6.18 -18.83
CA SER A 8 5.24 -6.96 -19.15
C SER A 8 5.75 -6.63 -20.55
N ALA A 9 4.84 -6.47 -21.52
CA ALA A 9 5.19 -6.05 -22.88
C ALA A 9 5.82 -4.64 -22.91
N ILE A 10 5.28 -3.68 -22.17
CA ILE A 10 5.84 -2.33 -22.06
C ILE A 10 7.28 -2.38 -21.51
N TYR A 11 7.49 -3.15 -20.43
CA TYR A 11 8.81 -3.28 -19.83
C TYR A 11 9.80 -3.97 -20.77
N TYR A 12 9.39 -5.05 -21.42
CA TYR A 12 10.22 -5.74 -22.42
C TYR A 12 10.61 -4.83 -23.58
N LEU A 13 9.68 -4.05 -24.14
CA LEU A 13 9.99 -3.13 -25.24
C LEU A 13 10.95 -2.00 -24.79
N HIS A 14 10.85 -1.57 -23.53
CA HIS A 14 11.77 -0.59 -22.96
C HIS A 14 13.18 -1.18 -22.77
N THR A 15 13.31 -2.43 -22.30
CA THR A 15 14.62 -3.09 -22.17
C THR A 15 15.30 -3.33 -23.52
N GLN A 16 14.51 -3.48 -24.60
CA GLN A 16 15.00 -3.51 -25.98
C GLN A 16 15.40 -2.13 -26.54
N GLY A 17 15.35 -1.07 -25.73
CA GLY A 17 15.78 0.28 -26.12
C GLY A 17 14.74 1.10 -26.89
N MET A 18 13.47 0.67 -26.95
CA MET A 18 12.44 1.48 -27.60
C MET A 18 12.10 2.74 -26.79
N PRO A 19 11.93 3.90 -27.45
CA PRO A 19 11.58 5.13 -26.76
C PRO A 19 10.13 5.09 -26.24
N ILE A 20 9.94 5.63 -25.03
CA ILE A 20 8.64 5.69 -24.32
C ILE A 20 7.49 6.19 -25.20
N ARG A 21 7.76 7.20 -26.04
CA ARG A 21 6.77 7.81 -26.95
C ARG A 21 6.28 6.83 -28.01
N GLN A 22 7.17 5.96 -28.51
CA GLN A 22 6.85 4.94 -29.49
C GLN A 22 6.07 3.78 -28.86
N ILE A 23 6.47 3.34 -27.67
CA ILE A 23 5.75 2.33 -26.88
C ILE A 23 4.32 2.80 -26.58
N ALA A 24 4.16 4.05 -26.11
CA ALA A 24 2.86 4.66 -25.84
C ALA A 24 1.95 4.71 -27.08
N LYS A 25 2.50 5.07 -28.25
CA LYS A 25 1.75 5.13 -29.51
C LYS A 25 1.32 3.75 -30.00
N ASN A 26 2.22 2.76 -29.93
CA ASN A 26 1.99 1.41 -30.42
C ASN A 26 0.97 0.65 -29.56
N LEU A 27 1.05 0.81 -28.23
CA LEU A 27 0.17 0.12 -27.29
C LEU A 27 -1.08 0.94 -26.91
N ARG A 28 -1.22 2.17 -27.46
CA ARG A 28 -2.29 3.13 -27.15
C ARG A 28 -2.46 3.36 -25.65
N VAL A 29 -1.35 3.56 -24.95
CA VAL A 29 -1.31 3.82 -23.51
C VAL A 29 -0.72 5.21 -23.27
N ASP A 30 -1.16 5.91 -22.23
CA ASP A 30 -0.60 7.22 -21.90
C ASP A 30 0.91 7.12 -21.57
N ARG A 31 1.67 8.14 -21.98
CA ARG A 31 3.11 8.23 -21.72
C ARG A 31 3.41 8.19 -20.23
N LYS A 32 2.55 8.80 -19.40
CA LYS A 32 2.68 8.77 -17.94
C LYS A 32 2.53 7.37 -17.37
N THR A 33 1.59 6.59 -17.89
CA THR A 33 1.41 5.19 -17.49
C THR A 33 2.57 4.31 -17.92
N VAL A 34 3.12 4.50 -19.13
CA VAL A 34 4.33 3.80 -19.58
C VAL A 34 5.51 4.15 -18.66
N HIS A 35 5.72 5.43 -18.36
CA HIS A 35 6.77 5.88 -17.44
C HIS A 35 6.61 5.26 -16.04
N LYS A 36 5.38 5.23 -15.51
CA LYS A 36 5.08 4.59 -14.22
C LYS A 36 5.37 3.08 -14.23
N ILE A 37 5.06 2.39 -15.33
CA ILE A 37 5.33 0.94 -15.47
C ILE A 37 6.82 0.66 -15.55
N ILE A 38 7.58 1.50 -16.26
CA ILE A 38 9.04 1.39 -16.34
C ILE A 38 9.67 1.59 -14.96
N LEU A 39 9.25 2.61 -14.20
CA LEU A 39 9.70 2.83 -12.82
C LEU A 39 9.36 1.67 -11.88
N GLN A 40 8.32 0.90 -12.20
CA GLN A 40 7.87 -0.27 -11.45
C GLN A 40 8.42 -1.58 -12.02
N ASN A 41 9.41 -1.53 -12.92
CA ASN A 41 10.03 -2.69 -13.57
C ASN A 41 9.04 -3.66 -14.24
N GLY A 42 7.91 -3.17 -14.74
CA GLY A 42 6.88 -4.02 -15.35
C GLY A 42 6.04 -4.82 -14.34
N GLU A 43 6.35 -4.75 -13.05
CA GLU A 43 5.55 -5.37 -12.01
C GLU A 43 4.29 -4.56 -11.78
N ILE A 44 3.21 -5.29 -11.52
CA ILE A 44 2.06 -4.68 -10.87
C ILE A 44 2.60 -4.36 -9.47
N SER A 45 2.67 -3.06 -9.15
CA SER A 45 2.59 -2.67 -7.74
C SER A 45 1.20 -3.13 -7.28
N SER A 46 1.11 -4.41 -6.91
CA SER A 46 -0.01 -5.01 -6.18
C SER A 46 -0.05 -4.48 -4.75
N GLY A 47 0.82 -3.52 -4.42
CA GLY A 47 0.43 -2.45 -3.53
C GLY A 47 -0.39 -1.42 -4.31
N ASP A 48 -1.72 -1.40 -4.21
CA ASP A 48 -2.34 -0.81 -3.01
C ASP A 48 -1.26 -0.18 -2.19
N ALA A 49 -0.91 1.09 -2.47
CA ALA A 49 0.05 1.83 -1.67
C ALA A 49 -0.18 1.40 -0.23
N LYS A 50 0.67 0.51 0.28
CA LYS A 50 0.58 0.02 1.65
C LYS A 50 0.93 1.31 2.35
N ARG A 51 -0.10 2.07 2.72
CA ARG A 51 0.04 3.32 3.41
C ARG A 51 1.01 2.97 4.52
N SER A 52 2.19 3.58 4.49
CA SER A 52 3.17 3.46 5.57
C SER A 52 2.53 3.83 6.91
N ASP A 53 1.43 4.57 6.86
CA ASP A 53 0.59 4.99 7.98
C ASP A 53 -0.31 3.87 8.53
N LYS A 54 -0.33 2.68 7.91
CA LYS A 54 -1.04 1.54 8.48
C LYS A 54 -0.20 0.99 9.62
N ILE A 55 -0.38 1.58 10.81
CA ILE A 55 0.08 1.02 12.07
C ILE A 55 -0.39 -0.44 12.08
N VAL A 56 0.55 -1.37 12.03
CA VAL A 56 0.26 -2.80 12.23
C VAL A 56 -0.10 -2.94 13.69
N LEU A 57 -1.39 -2.82 13.96
CA LEU A 57 -1.93 -3.01 15.28
C LEU A 57 -2.05 -4.52 15.50
N ASP A 58 -1.35 -5.01 16.53
CA ASP A 58 -1.45 -6.40 16.95
C ASP A 58 -2.86 -6.60 17.51
N ASN A 59 -3.76 -7.14 16.69
CA ASN A 59 -5.17 -7.35 17.04
C ASN A 59 -5.34 -8.20 18.31
N GLU A 60 -4.40 -9.10 18.58
CA GLU A 60 -4.38 -9.93 19.80
C GLU A 60 -4.19 -9.08 21.07
N LEU A 61 -3.37 -8.04 20.98
CA LEU A 61 -3.10 -7.11 22.07
C LEU A 61 -4.32 -6.24 22.37
N VAL A 62 -4.98 -5.74 21.32
CA VAL A 62 -6.22 -4.96 21.48
C VAL A 62 -7.35 -5.84 22.04
N ALA A 63 -7.50 -7.08 21.57
CA ALA A 63 -8.53 -8.00 22.05
C ALA A 63 -8.35 -8.36 23.54
N SER A 64 -7.11 -8.62 23.97
CA SER A 64 -6.81 -8.91 25.38
C SER A 64 -7.08 -7.69 26.28
N LEU A 65 -6.65 -6.49 25.86
CA LEU A 65 -6.95 -5.24 26.56
C LEU A 65 -8.44 -4.92 26.57
N HIS A 66 -9.17 -5.23 25.50
CA HIS A 66 -10.61 -5.05 25.41
C HIS A 66 -11.36 -5.91 26.44
N GLY A 67 -10.94 -7.17 26.62
CA GLY A 67 -11.47 -8.05 27.66
C GLY A 67 -11.14 -7.57 29.08
N GLN A 68 -9.90 -7.13 29.33
CA GLN A 68 -9.49 -6.63 30.64
C GLN A 68 -10.14 -5.30 31.02
N CYS A 69 -10.36 -4.42 30.04
CA CYS A 69 -10.94 -3.10 30.24
C CYS A 69 -12.46 -3.09 30.04
N GLY A 70 -13.13 -4.23 29.85
CA GLY A 70 -14.59 -4.32 29.74
C GLY A 70 -15.20 -3.48 28.60
N GLY A 71 -14.44 -3.24 27.53
CA GLY A 71 -14.88 -2.43 26.38
C GLY A 71 -14.72 -0.91 26.52
N TYR A 72 -14.07 -0.40 27.58
CA TYR A 72 -13.79 1.04 27.69
C TYR A 72 -12.63 1.46 26.77
N ALA A 73 -12.97 1.92 25.56
CA ALA A 73 -12.01 2.35 24.53
C ALA A 73 -10.99 3.40 25.02
N LYS A 74 -11.40 4.32 25.89
CA LYS A 74 -10.51 5.34 26.47
C LYS A 74 -9.43 4.72 27.37
N ARG A 75 -9.80 3.73 28.19
CA ARG A 75 -8.86 3.02 29.08
C ARG A 75 -7.90 2.13 28.30
N ILE A 76 -8.37 1.55 27.20
CA ILE A 76 -7.54 0.78 26.25
C ILE A 76 -6.52 1.72 25.57
N HIS A 77 -6.95 2.93 25.19
CA HIS A 77 -6.06 3.93 24.59
C HIS A 77 -4.94 4.35 25.55
N GLU A 78 -5.28 4.68 26.80
CA GLU A 78 -4.32 5.02 27.86
C GLU A 78 -3.31 3.88 28.08
N LYS A 79 -3.77 2.63 28.21
CA LYS A 79 -2.87 1.48 28.36
C LYS A 79 -2.00 1.20 27.14
N LEU A 80 -2.52 1.38 25.93
CA LEU A 80 -1.74 1.20 24.70
C LEU A 80 -0.63 2.25 24.56
N GLU A 81 -0.87 3.47 25.03
CA GLU A 81 0.13 4.54 25.03
C GLU A 81 1.16 4.35 26.15
N GLU A 82 0.73 4.01 27.37
CA GLU A 82 1.59 3.86 28.54
C GLU A 82 2.40 2.55 28.55
N GLU A 83 1.77 1.39 28.31
CA GLU A 83 2.42 0.07 28.45
C GLU A 83 3.11 -0.39 27.16
N HIS A 84 2.59 0.03 25.99
CA HIS A 84 3.09 -0.45 24.69
C HIS A 84 3.74 0.64 23.83
N GLY A 85 3.69 1.91 24.24
CA GLY A 85 4.27 3.02 23.49
C GLY A 85 3.69 3.21 22.09
N LYS A 86 2.54 2.59 21.79
CA LYS A 86 1.89 2.64 20.47
C LYS A 86 0.90 3.80 20.46
N LYS A 87 1.35 4.94 19.96
CA LYS A 87 0.55 6.16 19.83
C LYS A 87 -0.47 6.04 18.69
N ILE A 88 -1.52 5.26 18.93
CA ILE A 88 -2.64 5.03 18.00
C ILE A 88 -3.68 6.11 18.26
N GLY A 89 -4.21 6.76 17.21
CA GLY A 89 -5.30 7.72 17.41
C GLY A 89 -6.54 7.04 17.99
N TYR A 90 -7.23 7.69 18.94
CA TYR A 90 -8.48 7.21 19.55
C TYR A 90 -9.53 6.75 18.53
N SER A 91 -9.58 7.39 17.36
CA SER A 91 -10.44 7.03 16.21
C SER A 91 -10.18 5.65 15.60
N THR A 92 -9.09 5.00 15.96
CA THR A 92 -8.74 3.65 15.51
C THR A 92 -9.24 2.57 16.48
N LEU A 93 -9.64 2.98 17.69
CA LEU A 93 -10.19 2.13 18.74
C LEU A 93 -11.73 2.23 18.86
N THR A 94 -12.33 3.21 18.16
CA THR A 94 -13.78 3.37 18.02
C THR A 94 -14.25 2.74 16.73
#